data_AF-A0A9W6NNM1-F1
#
_entry.id   AF-A0A9W6NNM1-F1
#
_cell.length_a   1.000
_cell.length_b   1.000
_cell.length_c   1.000
_cell.angle_alpha   90.00
_cell.angle_beta   90.00
_cell.angle_gamma   90.00
#
_symmetry.space_group_name_H-M   'P 1'
#
loop_
_entity.id
_entity.type
_entity.pdbx_description
1 polymer ?
#
loop_
_entity_poly.entity_id
_entity_poly.type
_entity_poly.pdbx_seq_one_letter_code
_entity_poly.pdbx_strand_id
1 'polypeptide(L)'
;MTRFAADIVADLRARIVAGDLKPGEFLPTAKEITAGWGATTATAYKAMELLRQEGLAAKVVRGIGLVVTADAPAVAAAWAPPPAHGDLVRARIVTAAVELADRDGLANLSLRLIGERAGGLVSGTFYKWVRDRAELETLMAGAVFAGHPPPKPAGTWRAQLERLARLQWRMYRRHAWLARTVSFTAPGASPHVTEHTDAAARALRDRGCSPAEAADLALAVASLVRGCALALESEDPRARRAEADAAEAQFAFGLARLLDGFERE
;
A
#
# COMPACT_ATOMS: atom_id res chain seq x y z
N MET A 1 -6.22 -18.97 3.78
CA MET A 1 -6.37 -18.45 5.17
C MET A 1 -6.72 -16.97 5.10
N THR A 2 -7.65 -16.47 5.91
CA THR A 2 -8.04 -15.05 5.87
C THR A 2 -7.04 -14.24 6.70
N ARG A 3 -6.18 -13.46 6.02
CA ARG A 3 -5.13 -12.60 6.61
C ARG A 3 -5.66 -11.71 7.75
N PHE A 4 -6.95 -11.33 7.72
CA PHE A 4 -7.62 -10.52 8.76
C PHE A 4 -7.60 -11.15 10.16
N ALA A 5 -7.84 -12.46 10.27
CA ALA A 5 -7.85 -13.10 11.59
C ALA A 5 -6.44 -13.08 12.22
N ALA A 6 -5.39 -13.19 11.39
CA ALA A 6 -4.01 -13.11 11.85
C ALA A 6 -3.63 -11.71 12.35
N ASP A 7 -4.17 -10.65 11.74
CA ASP A 7 -3.93 -9.27 12.21
C ASP A 7 -4.58 -9.02 13.58
N ILE A 8 -5.83 -9.51 13.77
CA ILE A 8 -6.51 -9.44 15.07
C ILE A 8 -5.71 -10.17 16.14
N VAL A 9 -5.21 -11.36 15.81
CA VAL A 9 -4.34 -12.15 16.70
C VAL A 9 -3.07 -11.38 17.03
N ALA A 10 -2.42 -10.77 16.03
CA ALA A 10 -1.19 -10.03 16.23
C ALA A 10 -1.37 -8.84 17.19
N ASP A 11 -2.42 -8.03 17.01
CA ASP A 11 -2.74 -6.92 17.92
C ASP A 11 -3.03 -7.39 19.35
N LEU A 12 -3.82 -8.47 19.50
CA LEU A 12 -4.10 -9.02 20.82
C LEU A 12 -2.84 -9.58 21.49
N ARG A 13 -1.91 -10.18 20.74
CA ARG A 13 -0.57 -10.54 21.25
C ARG A 13 0.20 -9.30 21.71
N ALA A 14 0.19 -8.22 20.92
CA ALA A 14 0.88 -6.97 21.26
C ALA A 14 0.38 -6.39 22.59
N ARG A 15 -0.94 -6.39 22.79
CA ARG A 15 -1.58 -5.93 24.04
C ARG A 15 -1.25 -6.82 25.23
N ILE A 16 -1.11 -8.14 25.03
CA ILE A 16 -0.62 -9.06 26.07
C ILE A 16 0.83 -8.73 26.44
N VAL A 17 1.70 -8.54 25.44
CA VAL A 17 3.12 -8.17 25.66
C VAL A 17 3.26 -6.82 26.36
N ALA A 18 2.46 -5.83 25.97
CA ALA A 18 2.44 -4.52 26.59
C ALA A 18 1.86 -4.52 28.03
N GLY A 19 1.19 -5.60 28.44
CA GLY A 19 0.55 -5.72 29.75
C GLY A 19 -0.85 -5.09 29.83
N ASP A 20 -1.41 -4.66 28.70
CA ASP A 20 -2.79 -4.15 28.58
C ASP A 20 -3.84 -5.27 28.72
N LEU A 21 -3.44 -6.52 28.48
CA LEU A 21 -4.24 -7.73 28.69
C LEU A 21 -3.44 -8.70 29.55
N LYS A 22 -3.78 -8.82 30.84
CA LYS A 22 -3.00 -9.58 31.82
C LYS A 22 -3.44 -11.03 31.91
N PRO A 23 -2.54 -11.95 32.33
CA PRO A 23 -2.93 -13.33 32.64
C PRO A 23 -4.14 -13.40 33.59
N GLY A 24 -5.12 -14.23 33.24
CA GLY A 24 -6.37 -14.39 33.97
C GLY A 24 -7.46 -13.36 33.63
N GLU A 25 -7.15 -12.28 32.91
CA GLU A 25 -8.16 -11.34 32.41
C GLU A 25 -8.91 -11.92 31.21
N PHE A 26 -10.16 -11.48 31.05
CA PHE A 26 -10.96 -11.83 29.89
C PHE A 26 -10.41 -11.19 28.62
N LEU A 27 -10.31 -11.99 27.56
CA LEU A 27 -10.10 -11.46 26.23
C LEU A 27 -11.36 -10.71 25.75
N PRO A 28 -11.19 -9.74 24.83
CA PRO A 28 -12.32 -9.11 24.16
C PRO A 28 -13.27 -10.16 23.56
N THR A 29 -14.56 -9.97 23.77
CA THR A 29 -15.61 -10.80 23.22
C THR A 29 -15.66 -10.69 21.69
N ALA A 30 -16.25 -11.68 21.02
CA ALA A 30 -16.45 -11.62 19.56
C ALA A 30 -17.20 -10.33 19.14
N LYS A 31 -18.12 -9.82 19.97
CA LYS A 31 -18.84 -8.56 19.75
C LYS A 31 -17.90 -7.35 19.81
N GLU A 32 -17.03 -7.29 20.81
CA GLU A 32 -16.05 -6.20 20.97
C GLU A 32 -15.00 -6.23 19.86
N ILE A 33 -14.51 -7.42 19.48
CA ILE A 33 -13.59 -7.59 18.35
C ILE A 33 -14.25 -7.10 17.05
N THR A 34 -15.48 -7.54 16.77
CA THR A 34 -16.26 -7.11 15.60
C THR A 34 -16.41 -5.58 15.57
N ALA A 35 -16.77 -4.97 16.71
CA ALA A 35 -16.97 -3.51 16.80
C ALA A 35 -15.66 -2.72 16.61
N GLY A 36 -14.56 -3.17 17.24
CA GLY A 36 -13.26 -2.50 17.19
C GLY A 36 -12.54 -2.64 15.85
N TRP A 37 -12.68 -3.81 15.21
CA TRP A 37 -12.02 -4.11 13.94
C TRP A 37 -12.88 -3.87 12.70
N GLY A 38 -14.18 -3.65 12.88
CA GLY A 38 -15.14 -3.67 11.77
C GLY A 38 -15.20 -5.02 11.04
N ALA A 39 -14.75 -6.09 11.70
CA ALA A 39 -14.69 -7.43 11.13
C ALA A 39 -16.05 -8.13 11.18
N THR A 40 -16.26 -9.15 10.36
CA THR A 40 -17.41 -10.05 10.54
C THR A 40 -17.25 -10.90 11.82
N THR A 41 -18.38 -11.35 12.37
CA THR A 41 -18.42 -12.27 13.51
C THR A 41 -17.62 -13.55 13.24
N ALA A 42 -17.67 -14.08 12.01
CA ALA A 42 -16.92 -15.28 11.62
C ALA A 42 -15.40 -15.05 11.70
N THR A 43 -14.91 -13.88 11.28
CA THR A 43 -13.50 -13.50 11.39
C THR A 43 -13.08 -13.34 12.85
N ALA A 44 -13.92 -12.73 13.69
CA ALA A 44 -13.66 -12.60 15.13
C ALA A 44 -13.51 -13.96 15.81
N TYR A 45 -14.44 -14.90 15.57
CA TYR A 45 -14.34 -16.25 16.12
C TYR A 45 -13.10 -17.00 15.63
N LYS A 46 -12.71 -16.79 14.36
CA LYS A 46 -11.49 -17.40 13.83
C LYS A 46 -10.23 -16.87 14.50
N ALA A 47 -10.15 -15.58 14.79
CA ALA A 47 -9.05 -14.99 15.54
C ALA A 47 -8.99 -15.54 16.98
N MET A 48 -10.14 -15.63 17.66
CA MET A 48 -10.24 -16.23 18.99
C MET A 48 -9.78 -17.69 19.02
N GLU A 49 -10.13 -18.48 18.00
CA GLU A 49 -9.67 -19.87 17.90
C GLU A 49 -8.15 -19.97 17.65
N LEU A 50 -7.56 -19.08 16.86
CA LEU A 50 -6.11 -19.03 16.65
C LEU A 50 -5.36 -18.71 17.94
N LEU A 51 -5.81 -17.71 18.71
CA LEU A 51 -5.23 -17.41 20.03
C LEU A 51 -5.27 -18.63 20.96
N ARG A 52 -6.34 -19.43 20.88
CA ARG A 52 -6.49 -20.64 21.67
C ARG A 52 -5.54 -21.76 21.21
N GLN A 53 -5.36 -21.93 19.90
CA GLN A 53 -4.42 -22.89 19.32
C GLN A 53 -2.96 -22.56 19.65
N GLU A 54 -2.64 -21.27 19.78
CA GLU A 54 -1.33 -20.78 20.15
C GLU A 54 -1.07 -20.83 21.67
N GLY A 55 -2.07 -21.22 22.47
CA GLY A 55 -1.95 -21.28 23.93
C GLY A 55 -2.00 -19.91 24.61
N LEU A 56 -2.32 -18.83 23.89
CA LEU A 56 -2.49 -17.48 24.44
C LEU A 56 -3.83 -17.30 25.17
N ALA A 57 -4.83 -18.11 24.81
CA ALA A 57 -6.18 -18.06 25.34
C ALA A 57 -6.66 -19.43 25.82
N ALA A 58 -7.39 -19.46 26.93
CA ALA A 58 -8.10 -20.65 27.40
C ALA A 58 -9.58 -20.35 27.68
N LYS A 59 -10.44 -21.36 27.54
CA LYS A 59 -11.83 -21.25 27.99
C LYS A 59 -11.86 -21.16 29.51
N VAL A 60 -12.73 -20.33 30.04
CA VAL A 60 -12.94 -20.25 31.49
C VAL A 60 -13.54 -21.56 32.01
N VAL A 61 -13.04 -22.05 33.15
CA VAL A 61 -13.50 -23.31 33.75
C VAL A 61 -14.97 -23.24 34.19
N ARG A 62 -15.43 -22.06 34.62
CA ARG A 62 -16.82 -21.78 34.99
C ARG A 62 -17.24 -20.43 34.41
N GLY A 63 -18.03 -20.43 33.33
CA GLY A 63 -18.54 -19.21 32.68
C GLY A 63 -18.43 -19.25 31.15
N ILE A 64 -18.76 -18.13 30.51
CA ILE A 64 -18.67 -17.95 29.05
C ILE A 64 -17.58 -16.93 28.76
N GLY A 65 -16.59 -17.30 27.95
CA GLY A 65 -15.52 -16.39 27.52
C GLY A 65 -14.17 -17.09 27.37
N LEU A 66 -13.19 -16.32 26.90
CA LEU A 66 -11.78 -16.71 26.89
C LEU A 66 -11.02 -15.83 27.86
N VAL A 67 -10.04 -16.41 28.55
CA VAL A 67 -9.09 -15.69 29.41
C VAL A 67 -7.68 -15.84 28.88
N VAL A 68 -6.85 -14.83 29.12
CA VAL A 68 -5.42 -14.86 28.83
C VAL A 68 -4.76 -15.92 29.72
N THR A 69 -3.97 -16.81 29.14
CA THR A 69 -3.28 -17.88 29.91
C THR A 69 -2.10 -17.33 30.71
N ALA A 70 -1.64 -18.10 31.71
CA ALA A 70 -0.46 -17.74 32.50
C ALA A 70 0.80 -17.59 31.64
N ASP A 71 0.97 -18.46 30.65
CA ASP A 71 2.14 -18.48 29.76
C ASP A 71 2.02 -17.48 28.59
N ALA A 72 0.87 -16.82 28.43
CA ALA A 72 0.60 -15.97 27.27
C ALA A 72 1.65 -14.86 27.06
N PRO A 73 2.17 -14.15 28.08
CA PRO A 73 3.21 -13.15 27.88
C PRO A 73 4.49 -13.73 27.27
N ALA A 74 4.93 -14.90 27.74
CA ALA A 74 6.13 -15.56 27.21
C ALA A 74 5.92 -16.06 25.78
N VAL A 75 4.74 -16.66 25.51
CA VAL A 75 4.37 -17.11 24.16
C VAL A 75 4.23 -15.92 23.20
N ALA A 76 3.63 -14.81 23.63
CA ALA A 76 3.42 -13.63 22.81
C ALA A 76 4.73 -12.87 22.52
N ALA A 77 5.64 -12.78 23.50
CA ALA A 77 6.94 -12.10 23.36
C ALA A 77 7.87 -12.77 22.34
N ALA A 78 7.64 -14.05 22.01
CA ALA A 78 8.34 -14.75 20.93
C ALA A 78 7.98 -14.22 19.53
N TRP A 79 6.97 -13.35 19.41
CA TRP A 79 6.53 -12.74 18.16
C TRP A 79 6.94 -11.27 18.09
N ALA A 80 7.29 -10.79 16.89
CA ALA A 80 7.57 -9.37 16.68
C ALA A 80 6.31 -8.52 16.94
N PRO A 81 6.41 -7.35 17.61
CA PRO A 81 5.27 -6.47 17.81
C PRO A 81 4.74 -6.01 16.44
N PRO A 82 3.44 -6.19 16.16
CA PRO A 82 2.87 -5.76 14.89
C PRO A 82 2.72 -4.22 14.83
N PRO A 83 2.54 -3.67 13.61
CA PRO A 83 2.04 -2.31 13.43
C PRO A 83 0.75 -2.07 14.22
N ALA A 84 0.46 -0.80 14.55
CA ALA A 84 -0.77 -0.43 15.23
C ALA A 84 -2.01 -0.97 14.49
N HIS A 85 -3.04 -1.40 15.22
CA HIS A 85 -4.30 -1.95 14.70
C HIS A 85 -4.82 -1.19 13.47
N GLY A 86 -4.91 0.14 13.56
CA GLY A 86 -5.43 0.97 12.46
C GLY A 86 -4.58 0.91 11.20
N ASP A 87 -3.27 0.80 11.33
CA ASP A 87 -2.35 0.69 10.19
C ASP A 87 -2.51 -0.66 9.49
N LEU A 88 -2.74 -1.74 10.23
CA LEU A 88 -3.01 -3.07 9.66
C LEU A 88 -4.31 -3.09 8.86
N VAL A 89 -5.39 -2.51 9.40
CA VAL A 89 -6.67 -2.43 8.69
C VAL A 89 -6.54 -1.57 7.44
N ARG A 90 -5.89 -0.41 7.54
CA ARG A 90 -5.62 0.48 6.39
C ARG A 90 -4.79 -0.23 5.32
N ALA A 91 -3.68 -0.87 5.69
CA ALA A 91 -2.82 -1.58 4.75
C ALA A 91 -3.57 -2.66 3.97
N ARG A 92 -4.55 -3.32 4.60
CA ARG A 92 -5.38 -4.32 3.93
C ARG A 92 -6.46 -3.74 3.04
N ILE A 93 -7.10 -2.66 3.47
CA ILE A 93 -7.99 -1.89 2.59
C ILE A 93 -7.24 -1.52 1.30
N VAL A 94 -6.03 -0.96 1.45
CA VAL A 94 -5.19 -0.53 0.34
C VAL A 94 -4.77 -1.72 -0.53
N THR A 95 -4.31 -2.81 0.07
CA THR A 95 -3.92 -4.03 -0.67
C THR A 95 -5.10 -4.57 -1.49
N ALA A 96 -6.27 -4.70 -0.87
CA ALA A 96 -7.47 -5.17 -1.55
C ALA A 96 -7.91 -4.24 -2.68
N ALA A 97 -7.80 -2.91 -2.49
CA ALA A 97 -8.11 -1.94 -3.51
C ALA A 97 -7.14 -1.98 -4.70
N VAL A 98 -5.83 -2.14 -4.44
CA VAL A 98 -4.82 -2.34 -5.50
C VAL A 98 -5.14 -3.59 -6.34
N GLU A 99 -5.39 -4.72 -5.69
CA GLU A 99 -5.71 -5.98 -6.40
C GLU A 99 -6.99 -5.89 -7.23
N LEU A 100 -8.03 -5.21 -6.71
CA LEU A 100 -9.28 -5.00 -7.43
C LEU A 100 -9.09 -4.03 -8.60
N ALA A 101 -8.32 -2.96 -8.43
CA ALA A 101 -8.03 -2.01 -9.50
C ALA A 101 -7.15 -2.63 -10.60
N ASP A 102 -6.22 -3.51 -10.25
CA ASP A 102 -5.44 -4.27 -11.22
C ASP A 102 -6.30 -5.20 -12.09
N ARG A 103 -7.35 -5.78 -11.51
CA ARG A 103 -8.22 -6.74 -12.19
C ARG A 103 -9.34 -6.06 -12.97
N ASP A 104 -10.02 -5.12 -12.34
CA ASP A 104 -11.29 -4.56 -12.82
C ASP A 104 -11.14 -3.11 -13.29
N GLY A 105 -9.99 -2.47 -13.08
CA GLY A 105 -9.78 -1.05 -13.34
C GLY A 105 -10.27 -0.15 -12.19
N LEU A 106 -9.77 1.09 -12.17
CA LEU A 106 -10.01 2.02 -11.07
C LEU A 106 -11.49 2.40 -10.93
N ALA A 107 -12.17 2.61 -12.07
CA ALA A 107 -13.56 3.03 -12.14
C ALA A 107 -14.53 2.01 -11.49
N ASN A 108 -14.15 0.73 -11.44
CA ASN A 108 -14.99 -0.36 -10.93
C ASN A 108 -14.78 -0.68 -9.45
N LEU A 109 -13.89 0.04 -8.77
CA LEU A 109 -13.67 -0.14 -7.34
C LEU A 109 -14.89 0.27 -6.51
N SER A 110 -15.40 -0.67 -5.72
CA SER A 110 -16.48 -0.43 -4.76
C SER A 110 -16.08 -0.77 -3.32
N LEU A 111 -16.55 0.01 -2.35
CA LEU A 111 -16.27 -0.24 -0.92
C LEU A 111 -16.72 -1.62 -0.47
N ARG A 112 -17.84 -2.13 -1.03
CA ARG A 112 -18.35 -3.47 -0.76
C ARG A 112 -17.34 -4.54 -1.18
N LEU A 113 -16.88 -4.51 -2.43
CA LEU A 113 -15.92 -5.48 -2.94
C LEU A 113 -14.58 -5.37 -2.21
N ILE A 114 -14.14 -4.15 -1.88
CA ILE A 114 -12.93 -3.95 -1.07
C ILE A 114 -13.11 -4.57 0.31
N GLY A 115 -14.25 -4.36 0.98
CA GLY A 115 -14.51 -4.94 2.30
C GLY A 115 -14.54 -6.46 2.29
N GLU A 116 -15.20 -7.06 1.29
CA GLU A 116 -15.20 -8.50 1.06
C GLU A 116 -13.77 -9.04 0.84
N ARG A 117 -13.03 -8.42 -0.08
CA ARG A 117 -11.66 -8.82 -0.45
C ARG A 117 -10.67 -8.62 0.70
N ALA A 118 -10.85 -7.57 1.50
CA ALA A 118 -10.06 -7.31 2.69
C ALA A 118 -10.28 -8.39 3.76
N GLY A 119 -11.27 -9.28 3.65
CA GLY A 119 -11.51 -10.37 4.60
C GLY A 119 -12.79 -10.21 5.42
N GLY A 120 -13.75 -9.43 4.91
CA GLY A 120 -15.03 -9.17 5.57
C GLY A 120 -14.98 -7.93 6.47
N LEU A 121 -14.36 -6.84 6.00
CA LEU A 121 -14.55 -5.54 6.62
C LEU A 121 -15.95 -5.03 6.28
N VAL A 122 -16.72 -4.67 7.30
CA VAL A 122 -18.08 -4.13 7.14
C VAL A 122 -17.98 -2.74 6.49
N SER A 123 -18.66 -2.55 5.36
CA SER A 123 -18.60 -1.30 4.57
C SER A 123 -18.84 -0.03 5.39
N GLY A 124 -19.75 -0.07 6.37
CA GLY A 124 -20.05 1.08 7.25
C GLY A 124 -18.89 1.52 8.15
N THR A 125 -17.80 0.74 8.24
CA THR A 125 -16.61 1.08 9.04
C THR A 125 -15.45 1.63 8.22
N PHE A 126 -15.58 1.70 6.89
CA PHE A 126 -14.50 2.11 5.99
C PHE A 126 -13.98 3.51 6.28
N TYR A 127 -14.91 4.45 6.53
CA TYR A 127 -14.61 5.86 6.81
C TYR A 127 -13.85 6.09 8.13
N LYS A 128 -13.75 5.08 8.99
CA LYS A 128 -12.87 5.14 10.18
C LYS A 128 -11.39 5.06 9.82
N TRP A 129 -11.08 4.43 8.69
CA TRP A 129 -9.70 4.08 8.30
C TRP A 129 -9.19 4.92 7.13
N VAL A 130 -10.10 5.30 6.23
CA VAL A 130 -9.84 6.09 5.03
C VAL A 130 -10.99 7.07 4.85
N ARG A 131 -10.71 8.38 4.83
CA ARG A 131 -11.76 9.43 4.87
C ARG A 131 -12.59 9.47 3.60
N ASP A 132 -11.96 9.28 2.45
CA ASP A 132 -12.63 9.40 1.15
C ASP A 132 -11.90 8.60 0.06
N ARG A 133 -12.46 8.65 -1.15
CA ARG A 133 -11.90 7.96 -2.31
C ARG A 133 -10.54 8.50 -2.73
N ALA A 134 -10.32 9.81 -2.64
CA ALA A 134 -9.06 10.43 -3.05
C ALA A 134 -7.91 10.05 -2.10
N GLU A 135 -8.18 9.96 -0.80
CA GLU A 135 -7.24 9.42 0.18
C GLU A 135 -6.92 7.95 -0.12
N LEU A 136 -7.93 7.13 -0.44
CA LEU A 136 -7.70 5.73 -0.81
C LEU A 136 -6.76 5.62 -2.02
N GLU A 137 -7.00 6.39 -3.06
CA GLU A 137 -6.18 6.41 -4.27
C GLU A 137 -4.75 6.87 -4.00
N THR A 138 -4.58 7.86 -3.13
CA THR A 138 -3.26 8.34 -2.68
C THR A 138 -2.52 7.24 -1.92
N LEU A 139 -3.20 6.54 -1.01
CA LEU A 139 -2.64 5.42 -0.25
C LEU A 139 -2.30 4.22 -1.15
N MET A 140 -3.14 3.93 -2.15
CA MET A 140 -2.87 2.90 -3.17
C MET A 140 -1.62 3.23 -3.97
N ALA A 141 -1.50 4.47 -4.47
CA ALA A 141 -0.29 4.90 -5.16
C ALA A 141 0.94 4.79 -4.25
N GLY A 142 0.82 5.25 -3.01
CA GLY A 142 1.88 5.15 -2.03
C GLY A 142 2.34 3.72 -1.76
N ALA A 143 1.41 2.76 -1.64
CA ALA A 143 1.74 1.36 -1.42
C ALA A 143 2.46 0.71 -2.61
N VAL A 144 2.08 1.06 -3.84
CA VAL A 144 2.78 0.55 -5.05
C VAL A 144 4.21 1.09 -5.08
N PHE A 145 4.41 2.39 -4.83
CA PHE A 145 5.73 3.02 -4.82
C PHE A 145 6.60 2.52 -3.65
N ALA A 146 6.02 2.30 -2.46
CA ALA A 146 6.73 1.74 -1.32
C ALA A 146 7.35 0.36 -1.60
N GLY A 147 6.67 -0.46 -2.42
CA GLY A 147 7.19 -1.76 -2.87
C GLY A 147 8.30 -1.67 -3.92
N HIS A 148 8.57 -0.48 -4.45
CA HIS A 148 9.50 -0.25 -5.56
C HIS A 148 10.35 1.01 -5.32
N PRO A 149 11.12 1.07 -4.23
CA PRO A 149 11.89 2.26 -3.89
C PRO A 149 12.90 2.64 -4.99
N PRO A 150 13.32 3.93 -5.05
CA PRO A 150 14.34 4.38 -5.98
C PRO A 150 15.59 3.49 -5.93
N PRO A 151 16.16 3.08 -7.09
CA PRO A 151 17.40 2.33 -7.12
C PRO A 151 18.54 3.13 -6.47
N LYS A 152 19.51 2.43 -5.87
CA LYS A 152 20.71 3.09 -5.35
C LYS A 152 21.42 3.88 -6.47
N PRO A 153 21.95 5.08 -6.16
CA PRO A 153 22.71 5.88 -7.11
C PRO A 153 23.90 5.09 -7.68
N ALA A 154 24.03 5.07 -9.01
CA ALA A 154 25.11 4.37 -9.71
C ALA A 154 25.24 4.86 -11.16
N GLY A 155 26.47 5.05 -11.62
CA GLY A 155 26.76 5.54 -12.98
C GLY A 155 26.38 7.02 -13.17
N THR A 156 26.28 7.43 -14.44
CA THR A 156 26.00 8.82 -14.82
C THR A 156 24.61 9.27 -14.37
N TRP A 157 24.42 10.58 -14.20
CA TRP A 157 23.10 11.17 -13.92
C TRP A 157 22.04 10.68 -14.92
N ARG A 158 22.41 10.60 -16.20
CA ARG A 158 21.53 10.11 -17.28
C ARG A 158 21.10 8.66 -17.03
N ALA A 159 22.05 7.78 -16.74
CA ALA A 159 21.75 6.38 -16.44
C ALA A 159 20.87 6.22 -15.19
N GLN A 160 21.02 7.09 -14.20
CA GLN A 160 20.17 7.11 -13.01
C GLN A 160 18.73 7.51 -13.35
N LEU A 161 18.54 8.59 -14.14
CA LEU A 161 17.23 9.05 -14.61
C LEU A 161 16.55 7.99 -15.49
N GLU A 162 17.29 7.35 -16.40
CA GLU A 162 16.75 6.26 -17.23
C GLU A 162 16.27 5.07 -16.38
N ARG A 163 17.01 4.67 -15.35
CA ARG A 163 16.60 3.58 -14.45
C ARG A 163 15.34 3.94 -13.66
N LEU A 164 15.24 5.17 -13.16
CA LEU A 164 14.06 5.66 -12.46
C LEU A 164 12.85 5.71 -13.40
N ALA A 165 13.00 6.27 -14.59
CA ALA A 165 11.94 6.34 -15.59
C ALA A 165 11.45 4.94 -15.99
N ARG A 166 12.37 3.99 -16.24
CA ARG A 166 12.02 2.59 -16.54
C ARG A 166 11.37 1.87 -15.36
N LEU A 167 11.75 2.19 -14.13
CA LEU A 167 11.09 1.65 -12.93
C LEU A 167 9.63 2.14 -12.86
N GLN A 168 9.41 3.45 -12.99
CA GLN A 168 8.05 4.02 -13.04
C GLN A 168 7.23 3.44 -14.17
N TRP A 169 7.80 3.33 -15.37
CA TRP A 169 7.14 2.72 -16.52
C TRP A 169 6.69 1.28 -16.27
N ARG A 170 7.55 0.44 -15.66
CA ARG A 170 7.17 -0.93 -15.27
C ARG A 170 6.02 -0.94 -14.26
N MET A 171 6.02 -0.03 -13.29
CA MET A 171 4.92 0.08 -12.33
C MET A 171 3.61 0.46 -13.03
N TYR A 172 3.63 1.46 -13.92
CA TYR A 172 2.44 1.85 -14.68
C TYR A 172 1.93 0.74 -15.59
N ARG A 173 2.82 -0.02 -16.23
CA ARG A 173 2.42 -1.19 -17.02
C ARG A 173 1.81 -2.32 -16.20
N ARG A 174 2.28 -2.50 -14.96
CA ARG A 174 1.75 -3.49 -14.01
C ARG A 174 0.40 -3.06 -13.43
N HIS A 175 0.22 -1.76 -13.23
CA HIS A 175 -0.91 -1.11 -12.56
C HIS A 175 -1.42 0.05 -13.44
N ALA A 176 -2.18 -0.25 -14.50
CA ALA A 176 -2.58 0.74 -15.52
C ALA A 176 -3.32 1.97 -14.92
N TRP A 177 -4.07 1.77 -13.84
CA TRP A 177 -4.77 2.83 -13.11
C TRP A 177 -3.85 3.83 -12.39
N LEU A 178 -2.60 3.45 -12.10
CA LEU A 178 -1.69 4.19 -11.21
C LEU A 178 -1.33 5.57 -11.77
N ALA A 179 -1.25 5.73 -13.10
CA ALA A 179 -0.92 7.01 -13.71
C ALA A 179 -1.94 8.11 -13.37
N ARG A 180 -3.20 7.75 -13.10
CA ARG A 180 -4.27 8.71 -12.76
C ARG A 180 -4.26 9.13 -11.29
N THR A 181 -3.80 8.25 -10.41
CA THR A 181 -3.82 8.48 -8.96
C THR A 181 -2.56 9.18 -8.44
N VAL A 182 -1.45 9.05 -9.17
CA VAL A 182 -0.19 9.68 -8.78
C VAL A 182 -0.24 11.19 -8.98
N SER A 183 0.16 11.91 -7.93
CA SER A 183 0.54 13.32 -7.98
C SER A 183 1.93 13.49 -7.37
N PHE A 184 2.81 14.20 -8.06
CA PHE A 184 4.19 14.45 -7.63
C PHE A 184 4.34 15.73 -6.82
N THR A 185 3.40 16.67 -6.93
CA THR A 185 3.51 18.02 -6.36
C THR A 185 2.30 18.45 -5.53
N ALA A 186 1.22 17.66 -5.50
CA ALA A 186 0.04 18.02 -4.71
C ALA A 186 0.32 17.95 -3.20
N PRO A 187 -0.25 18.88 -2.41
CA PRO A 187 -0.31 18.72 -0.97
C PRO A 187 -0.91 17.36 -0.60
N GLY A 188 -0.23 16.60 0.26
CA GLY A 188 -0.65 15.26 0.67
C GLY A 188 -0.25 14.13 -0.29
N ALA A 189 0.59 14.40 -1.29
CA ALA A 189 1.23 13.34 -2.08
C ALA A 189 1.94 12.33 -1.16
N SER A 190 1.93 11.06 -1.56
CA SER A 190 2.61 10.01 -0.80
C SER A 190 4.12 10.27 -0.73
N PRO A 191 4.77 10.16 0.45
CA PRO A 191 6.22 10.27 0.58
C PRO A 191 7.00 9.33 -0.35
N HIS A 192 6.49 8.11 -0.56
CA HIS A 192 7.12 7.14 -1.45
C HIS A 192 7.05 7.55 -2.93
N VAL A 193 6.05 8.35 -3.31
CA VAL A 193 5.97 8.92 -4.67
C VAL A 193 7.00 10.03 -4.81
N THR A 194 7.10 10.93 -3.83
CA THR A 194 8.04 12.06 -3.87
C THR A 194 9.51 11.62 -3.77
N GLU A 195 9.79 10.49 -3.11
CA GLU A 195 11.14 9.89 -3.04
C GLU A 195 11.73 9.62 -4.44
N HIS A 196 10.91 9.30 -5.44
CA HIS A 196 11.38 9.07 -6.82
C HIS A 196 11.81 10.36 -7.51
N THR A 197 11.04 11.44 -7.37
CA THR A 197 11.42 12.75 -7.91
C THR A 197 12.61 13.33 -7.16
N ASP A 198 12.71 13.09 -5.85
CA ASP A 198 13.87 13.51 -5.05
C ASP A 198 15.15 12.77 -5.48
N ALA A 199 15.05 11.49 -5.82
CA ALA A 199 16.18 10.71 -6.33
C ALA A 199 16.66 11.22 -7.68
N ALA A 200 15.74 11.55 -8.60
CA ALA A 200 16.08 12.17 -9.88
C ALA A 200 16.71 13.55 -9.69
N ALA A 201 16.14 14.39 -8.81
CA ALA A 201 16.68 15.71 -8.51
C ALA A 201 18.07 15.63 -7.85
N ARG A 202 18.33 14.62 -7.00
CA ARG A 202 19.68 14.34 -6.46
C ARG A 202 20.69 14.09 -7.58
N ALA A 203 20.37 13.18 -8.51
CA ALA A 203 21.26 12.86 -9.62
C ALA A 203 21.57 14.07 -10.53
N LEU A 204 20.60 14.98 -10.70
CA LEU A 204 20.77 16.22 -11.46
C LEU A 204 21.61 17.27 -10.71
N ARG A 205 21.46 17.38 -9.39
CA ARG A 205 22.34 18.23 -8.57
C ARG A 205 23.78 17.75 -8.59
N ASP A 206 24.00 16.43 -8.58
CA ASP A 206 25.34 15.84 -8.68
C ASP A 206 26.01 16.15 -10.04
N ARG A 207 25.21 16.48 -11.08
CA ARG A 207 25.70 17.00 -12.38
C ARG A 207 26.09 18.49 -12.32
N GLY A 208 25.60 19.23 -11.33
CA GLY A 208 25.84 20.67 -11.20
C GLY A 208 24.60 21.56 -11.38
N CYS A 209 23.39 21.00 -11.59
CA CYS A 209 22.16 21.79 -11.65
C CYS A 209 21.88 22.49 -10.31
N SER A 210 21.28 23.68 -10.38
CA SER A 210 20.76 24.34 -9.18
C SER A 210 19.63 23.50 -8.54
N PRO A 211 19.33 23.66 -7.23
CA PRO A 211 18.24 22.91 -6.60
C PRO A 211 16.87 23.06 -7.27
N ALA A 212 16.55 24.28 -7.75
CA ALA A 212 15.28 24.56 -8.43
C ALA A 212 15.23 23.89 -9.81
N GLU A 213 16.28 24.08 -10.62
CA GLU A 213 16.41 23.45 -11.94
C GLU A 213 16.36 21.92 -11.84
N ALA A 214 17.08 21.34 -10.88
CA ALA A 214 17.08 19.89 -10.66
C ALA A 214 15.68 19.35 -10.31
N ALA A 215 14.87 20.11 -9.56
CA ALA A 215 13.49 19.75 -9.24
C ALA A 215 12.59 19.81 -10.48
N ASP A 216 12.69 20.88 -11.28
CA ASP A 216 11.90 21.07 -12.51
C ASP A 216 12.21 19.99 -13.54
N LEU A 217 13.49 19.70 -13.78
CA LEU A 217 13.93 18.65 -14.71
C LEU A 217 13.51 17.25 -14.22
N ALA A 218 13.61 16.97 -12.92
CA ALA A 218 13.13 15.71 -12.35
C ALA A 218 11.61 15.54 -12.52
N LEU A 219 10.85 16.62 -12.30
CA LEU A 219 9.40 16.62 -12.49
C LEU A 219 9.03 16.48 -13.98
N ALA A 220 9.79 17.08 -14.90
CA ALA A 220 9.57 16.93 -16.33
C ALA A 220 9.71 15.47 -16.77
N VAL A 221 10.74 14.76 -16.28
CA VAL A 221 10.91 13.32 -16.53
C VAL A 221 9.73 12.53 -15.97
N ALA A 222 9.38 12.74 -14.69
CA ALA A 222 8.27 12.01 -14.06
C ALA A 222 6.92 12.27 -14.78
N SER A 223 6.69 13.51 -15.20
CA SER A 223 5.48 13.93 -15.92
C SER A 223 5.40 13.32 -17.32
N LEU A 224 6.52 13.24 -18.04
CA LEU A 224 6.58 12.55 -19.34
C LEU A 224 6.20 11.07 -19.18
N VAL A 225 6.80 10.36 -18.22
CA VAL A 225 6.55 8.94 -18.01
C VAL A 225 5.10 8.69 -17.61
N ARG A 226 4.57 9.49 -16.67
CA ARG A 226 3.16 9.45 -16.28
C ARG A 226 2.24 9.78 -17.45
N GLY A 227 2.56 10.77 -18.27
CA GLY A 227 1.78 11.19 -19.43
C GLY A 227 1.66 10.08 -20.47
N CYS A 228 2.77 9.39 -20.80
CA CYS A 228 2.74 8.23 -21.69
C CYS A 228 1.90 7.09 -21.10
N ALA A 229 1.98 6.88 -19.78
CA ALA A 229 1.27 5.82 -19.09
C ALA A 229 -0.25 5.99 -19.04
N LEU A 230 -0.78 7.22 -19.21
CA LEU A 230 -2.22 7.45 -19.25
C LEU A 230 -2.91 6.70 -20.41
N ALA A 231 -2.18 6.38 -21.48
CA ALA A 231 -2.69 5.59 -22.60
C ALA A 231 -2.84 4.09 -22.29
N LEU A 232 -2.31 3.60 -21.15
CA LEU A 232 -2.37 2.18 -20.79
C LEU A 232 -3.74 1.75 -20.25
N GLU A 233 -4.55 2.69 -19.74
CA GLU A 233 -5.87 2.42 -19.17
C GLU A 233 -6.98 2.41 -20.25
N SER A 234 -6.79 1.60 -21.29
CA SER A 234 -7.77 1.48 -22.38
C SER A 234 -8.99 0.65 -21.97
N GLU A 235 -10.17 1.27 -22.10
CA GLU A 235 -11.46 0.61 -21.90
C GLU A 235 -11.81 -0.35 -23.05
N ASP A 236 -11.23 -0.16 -24.25
CA ASP A 236 -11.42 -1.07 -25.38
C ASP A 236 -10.42 -2.24 -25.34
N PRO A 237 -10.86 -3.48 -25.07
CA PRO A 237 -9.97 -4.64 -25.05
C PRO A 237 -9.29 -4.91 -26.40
N ARG A 238 -9.87 -4.46 -27.52
CA ARG A 238 -9.35 -4.67 -28.88
C ARG A 238 -8.20 -3.70 -29.20
N ALA A 239 -8.28 -2.46 -28.70
CA ALA A 239 -7.26 -1.44 -28.92
C ALA A 239 -6.11 -1.52 -27.90
N ARG A 240 -6.37 -2.07 -26.70
CA ARG A 240 -5.42 -2.13 -25.57
C ARG A 240 -3.99 -2.57 -25.94
N ARG A 241 -3.84 -3.58 -26.81
CA ARG A 241 -2.51 -4.06 -27.23
C ARG A 241 -1.77 -3.03 -28.09
N ALA A 242 -2.44 -2.49 -29.10
CA ALA A 242 -1.86 -1.51 -30.01
C ALA A 242 -1.54 -0.20 -29.28
N GLU A 243 -2.42 0.24 -28.36
CA GLU A 243 -2.20 1.43 -27.54
C GLU A 243 -1.05 1.23 -26.56
N ALA A 244 -0.91 0.04 -25.96
CA ALA A 244 0.24 -0.26 -25.10
C ALA A 244 1.57 -0.27 -25.88
N ASP A 245 1.59 -0.84 -27.09
CA ASP A 245 2.78 -0.85 -27.95
C ASP A 245 3.14 0.58 -28.41
N ALA A 246 2.13 1.41 -28.75
CA ALA A 246 2.33 2.82 -29.08
C ALA A 246 2.83 3.63 -27.88
N ALA A 247 2.28 3.40 -26.68
CA ALA A 247 2.69 4.06 -25.46
C ALA A 247 4.14 3.70 -25.06
N GLU A 248 4.56 2.44 -25.26
CA GLU A 248 5.96 2.02 -25.06
C GLU A 248 6.91 2.74 -26.04
N ALA A 249 6.53 2.83 -27.31
CA ALA A 249 7.31 3.56 -28.31
C ALA A 249 7.41 5.05 -27.98
N GLN A 250 6.29 5.67 -27.57
CA GLN A 250 6.24 7.07 -27.15
C GLN A 250 7.08 7.32 -25.90
N PHE A 251 7.00 6.44 -24.90
CA PHE A 251 7.84 6.51 -23.69
C PHE A 251 9.33 6.45 -24.05
N ALA A 252 9.74 5.46 -24.85
CA ALA A 252 11.15 5.29 -25.22
C ALA A 252 11.69 6.49 -26.03
N PHE A 253 10.92 6.94 -27.03
CA PHE A 253 11.29 8.10 -27.84
C PHE A 253 11.34 9.38 -27.01
N GLY A 254 10.28 9.66 -26.25
CA GLY A 254 10.17 10.86 -25.44
C GLY A 254 11.27 10.95 -24.38
N LEU A 255 11.57 9.84 -23.70
CA LEU A 255 12.59 9.83 -22.66
C LEU A 255 13.97 10.12 -23.25
N ALA A 256 14.31 9.49 -24.38
CA ALA A 256 15.58 9.75 -25.05
C ALA A 256 15.70 11.23 -25.46
N ARG A 257 14.66 11.80 -26.09
CA ARG A 257 14.67 13.21 -26.51
C ARG A 257 14.74 14.19 -25.35
N LEU A 258 14.02 13.93 -24.26
CA LEU A 258 14.05 14.78 -23.08
C LEU A 258 15.45 14.80 -22.45
N LEU A 259 16.08 13.62 -22.26
CA LEU A 259 17.42 13.54 -21.68
C LEU A 259 18.50 14.11 -22.60
N ASP A 260 18.37 13.94 -23.92
CA ASP A 260 19.26 14.59 -24.91
C ASP A 260 19.15 16.12 -24.88
N GLY A 261 18.01 16.66 -24.42
CA GLY A 261 17.80 18.09 -24.22
C GLY A 261 18.57 18.59 -22.99
N PHE A 262 18.57 17.82 -21.90
CA PHE A 262 19.26 18.18 -20.65
C PHE A 262 20.79 18.22 -20.79
N GLU A 263 21.34 17.60 -21.83
CA GLU A 263 22.78 17.64 -22.14
C GLU A 263 23.21 18.94 -22.84
N ARG A 264 22.27 19.69 -23.43
CA ARG A 264 22.56 20.84 -24.28
C ARG A 264 22.42 22.19 -23.57
N GLU A 265 22.19 22.16 -22.26
CA GLU A 265 22.16 23.29 -21.31
C GLU A 265 23.25 23.10 -20.23
#